data_AF-A0A1I2TGY7-F1
#
_entry.id   AF-A0A1I2TGY7-F1
#
_cell.length_a   1.000
_cell.length_b   1.000
_cell.length_c   1.000
_cell.angle_alpha   90.00
_cell.angle_beta   90.00
_cell.angle_gamma   90.00
#
_symmetry.space_group_name_H-M   'P 1'
#
loop_
_entity.id
_entity.type
_entity.pdbx_description
1 polymer ?
#
loop_
_entity_poly.entity_id
_entity_poly.type
_entity_poly.pdbx_seq_one_letter_code
_entity_poly.pdbx_strand_id
1 'polypeptide(L)'
;MTLPGGGSVGVELTCGLPWDGTVNLRLTPAEPREFSVFLPVPGWAGEVTVRVGEEEVTPERRSGYLVLTRTWQPGDEVRLDFAMPVRLIGTHPRVAAGHQRVALTRGPLVYCIEQADHADVAVADLRVAGDEIWRPEFAADLLGGVVTLRTTAGALKVTGDEPLHRPYVPAEQPPSVPAEITAVPYYAWANREAGPMRVFLPLLP
;
A
#
# COMPACT_ATOMS: atom_id res chain seq x y z
N MET A 1 -21.40 -15.84 -16.03
CA MET A 1 -20.34 -16.84 -16.31
C MET A 1 -20.98 -18.22 -16.45
N THR A 2 -20.38 -19.13 -17.21
CA THR A 2 -20.88 -20.52 -17.39
C THR A 2 -20.09 -21.46 -16.48
N LEU A 3 -20.76 -22.35 -15.77
CA LEU A 3 -20.10 -23.31 -14.87
C LEU A 3 -19.67 -24.58 -15.63
N PRO A 4 -18.59 -25.26 -15.17
CA PRO A 4 -18.27 -26.61 -15.64
C PRO A 4 -19.47 -27.55 -15.45
N GLY A 5 -19.83 -28.30 -16.49
CA GLY A 5 -21.02 -29.16 -16.48
C GLY A 5 -22.34 -28.43 -16.72
N GLY A 6 -22.31 -27.24 -17.34
CA GLY A 6 -23.51 -26.48 -17.74
C GLY A 6 -24.05 -25.57 -16.62
N GLY A 7 -25.03 -24.73 -16.94
CA GLY A 7 -25.58 -23.73 -16.03
C GLY A 7 -24.81 -22.40 -16.04
N SER A 8 -25.44 -21.35 -15.53
CA SER A 8 -24.86 -20.01 -15.49
C SER A 8 -24.95 -19.39 -14.10
N VAL A 9 -23.97 -18.56 -13.78
CA VAL A 9 -23.89 -17.78 -12.53
C VAL A 9 -23.61 -16.33 -12.86
N GLY A 10 -24.48 -15.44 -12.37
CA GLY A 10 -24.22 -14.00 -12.29
C GLY A 10 -23.21 -13.73 -11.18
N VAL A 11 -22.29 -12.81 -11.41
CA VAL A 11 -21.29 -12.42 -10.42
C VAL A 11 -21.21 -10.91 -10.45
N GLU A 12 -21.44 -10.28 -9.30
CA GLU A 12 -21.33 -8.85 -9.10
C GLU A 12 -20.21 -8.60 -8.08
N LEU A 13 -19.33 -7.65 -8.37
CA LEU A 13 -18.18 -7.32 -7.55
C LEU A 13 -18.25 -5.84 -7.18
N THR A 14 -18.28 -5.56 -5.88
CA THR A 14 -18.07 -4.21 -5.33
C THR A 14 -16.75 -4.20 -4.58
N CYS A 15 -15.85 -3.29 -4.90
CA CYS A 15 -14.46 -3.34 -4.43
C CYS A 15 -13.98 -1.95 -3.98
N GLY A 16 -13.44 -1.88 -2.76
CA GLY A 16 -12.84 -0.66 -2.21
C GLY A 16 -11.37 -0.45 -2.63
N LEU A 17 -10.73 -1.46 -3.23
CA LEU A 17 -9.33 -1.36 -3.66
C LEU A 17 -9.19 -0.26 -4.74
N PRO A 18 -8.06 0.48 -4.75
CA PRO A 18 -6.87 0.27 -3.92
C PRO A 18 -6.88 1.02 -2.58
N TRP A 19 -7.95 1.75 -2.26
CA TRP A 19 -8.00 2.65 -1.09
C TRP A 19 -8.47 1.95 0.18
N ASP A 20 -9.38 1.01 0.04
CA ASP A 20 -9.98 0.22 1.10
C ASP A 20 -9.85 -1.28 0.82
N GLY A 21 -9.75 -2.07 1.88
CA GLY A 21 -9.50 -3.51 1.80
C GLY A 21 -10.74 -4.36 1.61
N THR A 22 -11.94 -3.77 1.64
CA THR A 22 -13.19 -4.52 1.54
C THR A 22 -13.52 -4.86 0.08
N VAL A 23 -13.85 -6.13 -0.15
CA VAL A 23 -14.30 -6.68 -1.43
C VAL A 23 -15.55 -7.50 -1.19
N ASN A 24 -16.64 -7.19 -1.88
CA ASN A 24 -17.90 -7.91 -1.80
C ASN A 24 -18.21 -8.56 -3.15
N LEU A 25 -18.44 -9.86 -3.13
CA LEU A 25 -18.83 -10.66 -4.28
C LEU A 25 -20.24 -11.19 -4.06
N ARG A 26 -21.18 -10.81 -4.92
CA ARG A 26 -22.54 -11.36 -4.91
C ARG A 26 -22.68 -12.38 -6.02
N LEU A 27 -23.12 -13.57 -5.66
CA LEU A 27 -23.28 -14.71 -6.56
C LEU A 27 -24.76 -14.92 -6.84
N THR A 28 -25.11 -15.11 -8.11
CA THR A 28 -26.49 -15.34 -8.54
C THR A 28 -26.53 -16.52 -9.52
N PRO A 29 -26.36 -17.76 -9.03
CA PRO A 29 -26.60 -18.94 -9.85
C PRO A 29 -28.07 -19.01 -10.29
N ALA A 30 -28.35 -19.62 -11.45
CA ALA A 30 -29.73 -19.77 -11.93
C ALA A 30 -30.59 -20.68 -11.03
N GLU A 31 -29.96 -21.65 -10.38
CA GLU A 31 -30.54 -22.58 -9.41
C GLU A 31 -29.48 -22.91 -8.34
N PRO A 32 -29.87 -23.31 -7.12
CA PRO A 32 -28.92 -23.70 -6.09
C PRO A 32 -27.96 -24.80 -6.58
N ARG A 33 -26.65 -24.55 -6.49
CA ARG A 33 -25.65 -25.47 -7.06
C ARG A 33 -24.32 -25.42 -6.35
N GLU A 34 -23.68 -26.58 -6.23
CA GLU A 34 -22.32 -26.69 -5.72
C GLU A 34 -21.28 -26.30 -6.77
N PHE A 35 -20.40 -25.36 -6.39
CA PHE A 35 -19.18 -25.04 -7.13
C PHE A 35 -18.17 -24.34 -6.22
N SER A 36 -16.91 -24.31 -6.66
CA SER A 36 -15.83 -23.62 -5.96
C SER A 36 -15.62 -22.20 -6.49
N VAL A 37 -15.44 -21.25 -5.58
CA VAL A 37 -15.00 -19.89 -5.87
C VAL A 37 -13.53 -19.75 -5.45
N PHE A 38 -12.68 -19.34 -6.39
CA PHE A 38 -11.25 -19.12 -6.17
C PHE A 38 -10.98 -17.63 -6.05
N LEU A 39 -10.60 -17.18 -4.87
CA LEU A 39 -10.35 -15.77 -4.57
C LEU A 39 -8.84 -15.56 -4.41
N PRO A 40 -8.17 -14.82 -5.30
CA PRO A 40 -6.73 -14.62 -5.20
C PRO A 40 -6.38 -13.87 -3.91
N VAL A 41 -5.33 -14.31 -3.23
CA VAL A 41 -4.74 -13.62 -2.08
C VAL A 41 -3.56 -12.80 -2.59
N PRO A 42 -3.65 -11.47 -2.64
CA PRO A 42 -2.53 -10.65 -3.07
C PRO A 42 -1.29 -10.90 -2.19
N GLY A 43 -0.09 -10.92 -2.76
CA GLY A 43 1.14 -11.18 -1.99
C GLY A 43 1.44 -10.11 -0.92
N TRP A 44 0.87 -8.92 -1.07
CA TRP A 44 0.91 -7.87 -0.06
C TRP A 44 -0.16 -8.07 1.02
N ALA A 45 -1.21 -8.84 0.78
CA ALA A 45 -2.24 -9.06 1.78
C ALA A 45 -1.63 -9.83 2.95
N GLY A 46 -1.77 -9.29 4.16
CA GLY A 46 -1.43 -10.01 5.38
C GLY A 46 -2.55 -10.97 5.73
N GLU A 47 -3.21 -10.68 6.86
CA GLU A 47 -4.44 -11.36 7.23
C GLU A 47 -5.60 -10.93 6.32
N VAL A 48 -6.49 -11.89 6.06
CA VAL A 48 -7.70 -11.71 5.26
C VAL A 48 -8.84 -12.36 6.01
N THR A 49 -9.85 -11.56 6.37
CA THR A 49 -11.09 -12.09 6.94
C THR A 49 -12.06 -12.40 5.80
N VAL A 50 -12.73 -13.54 5.87
CA VAL A 50 -13.73 -13.94 4.86
C VAL A 50 -15.04 -14.23 5.55
N ARG A 51 -16.12 -13.63 5.05
CA ARG A 51 -17.49 -13.91 5.48
C ARG A 51 -18.35 -14.38 4.32
N VAL A 52 -19.26 -15.31 4.58
CA VAL A 52 -20.33 -15.70 3.66
C VAL A 52 -21.65 -15.36 4.34
N GLY A 53 -22.36 -14.34 3.83
CA GLY A 53 -23.40 -13.66 4.59
C GLY A 53 -22.83 -13.09 5.90
N GLU A 54 -23.42 -13.47 7.03
CA GLU A 54 -22.97 -13.03 8.36
C GLU A 54 -21.92 -13.97 9.00
N GLU A 55 -21.71 -15.16 8.42
CA GLU A 55 -20.84 -16.19 8.97
C GLU A 55 -19.38 -15.94 8.57
N GLU A 56 -18.49 -15.81 9.56
CA GLU A 56 -17.05 -15.83 9.31
C GLU A 56 -16.55 -17.25 9.06
N VAL A 57 -15.82 -17.43 7.96
CA VAL A 57 -15.35 -18.74 7.50
C VAL A 57 -13.84 -18.73 7.30
N THR A 58 -13.21 -19.90 7.41
CA THR A 58 -11.79 -20.09 7.12
C THR A 58 -11.65 -20.97 5.87
N PRO A 59 -11.48 -20.38 4.67
CA PRO A 59 -11.38 -21.15 3.42
C PRO A 59 -10.06 -21.93 3.32
N GLU A 60 -10.05 -22.99 2.51
CA GLU A 60 -8.80 -23.68 2.15
C GLU A 60 -7.89 -22.71 1.38
N ARG A 61 -6.60 -22.67 1.73
CA ARG A 61 -5.59 -21.95 0.93
C ARG A 61 -4.91 -22.91 -0.04
N ARG A 62 -5.03 -22.64 -1.35
CA ARG A 62 -4.42 -23.45 -2.41
C ARG A 62 -3.77 -22.57 -3.47
N SER A 63 -2.45 -22.72 -3.62
CA SER A 63 -1.66 -22.04 -4.68
C SER A 63 -1.92 -20.53 -4.81
N GLY A 64 -2.03 -19.82 -3.68
CA GLY A 64 -2.27 -18.37 -3.66
C GLY A 64 -3.74 -17.96 -3.73
N TYR A 65 -4.68 -18.91 -3.67
CA TYR A 65 -6.12 -18.64 -3.62
C TYR A 65 -6.74 -19.10 -2.31
N LEU A 66 -7.78 -18.40 -1.87
CA LEU A 66 -8.79 -18.88 -0.93
C LEU A 66 -9.85 -19.62 -1.74
N VAL A 67 -10.13 -20.86 -1.38
CA VAL A 67 -11.07 -21.74 -2.09
C VAL A 67 -12.30 -21.94 -1.23
N LEU A 68 -13.44 -21.45 -1.73
CA LEU A 68 -14.75 -21.63 -1.11
C LEU A 68 -15.58 -22.60 -1.95
N THR A 69 -15.71 -23.84 -1.48
CA THR A 69 -16.59 -24.84 -2.11
C THR A 69 -17.87 -24.95 -1.29
N ARG A 70 -19.00 -24.52 -1.87
CA ARG A 70 -20.31 -24.52 -1.23
C ARG A 70 -21.40 -24.78 -2.26
N THR A 71 -22.58 -25.20 -1.80
CA THR A 71 -23.81 -25.05 -2.58
C THR A 71 -24.29 -23.60 -2.46
N TRP A 72 -24.13 -22.84 -3.53
CA TRP A 72 -24.47 -21.43 -3.57
C TRP A 72 -25.93 -21.21 -3.95
N GLN A 73 -26.58 -20.25 -3.29
CA GLN A 73 -27.93 -19.82 -3.57
C GLN A 73 -27.93 -18.48 -4.32
N PRO A 74 -29.00 -18.17 -5.09
CA PRO A 74 -29.15 -16.85 -5.70
C PRO A 74 -29.14 -15.73 -4.65
N GLY A 75 -28.13 -14.87 -4.73
CA GLY A 75 -27.98 -13.73 -3.82
C GLY A 75 -26.99 -13.94 -2.69
N ASP A 76 -26.32 -15.10 -2.59
CA ASP A 76 -25.25 -15.31 -1.61
C ASP A 76 -24.13 -14.28 -1.78
N GLU A 77 -23.63 -13.77 -0.67
CA GLU A 77 -22.57 -12.76 -0.63
C GLU A 77 -21.32 -13.31 0.05
N VAL A 78 -20.17 -13.07 -0.58
CA VAL A 78 -18.85 -13.32 -0.01
C VAL A 78 -18.19 -11.97 0.21
N ARG A 79 -17.88 -11.66 1.46
CA ARG A 79 -17.11 -10.48 1.83
C ARG A 79 -15.69 -10.88 2.19
N LEU A 80 -14.71 -10.20 1.61
CA LEU A 80 -13.32 -10.25 2.01
C LEU A 80 -12.94 -8.89 2.60
N ASP A 81 -12.21 -8.92 3.71
CA ASP A 81 -11.57 -7.73 4.28
C ASP A 81 -10.07 -7.97 4.31
N PHE A 82 -9.33 -7.33 3.40
CA PHE A 82 -7.87 -7.35 3.37
C PHE A 82 -7.31 -6.33 4.37
N ALA A 83 -6.40 -6.76 5.24
CA ALA A 83 -5.63 -5.81 6.03
C ALA A 83 -4.77 -4.92 5.11
N MET A 84 -4.92 -3.59 5.24
CA MET A 84 -4.23 -2.58 4.43
C MET A 84 -3.26 -1.72 5.27
N PRO A 85 -2.30 -2.31 6.01
CA PRO A 85 -1.34 -1.54 6.79
C PRO A 85 -0.38 -0.79 5.85
N VAL A 86 0.14 0.33 6.32
CA VAL A 86 1.34 0.93 5.73
C VAL A 86 2.53 0.05 6.08
N ARG A 87 3.37 -0.25 5.10
CA ARG A 87 4.57 -1.07 5.27
C ARG A 87 5.80 -0.34 4.74
N LEU A 88 6.91 -0.56 5.43
CA LEU A 88 8.23 -0.21 4.95
C LEU A 88 8.85 -1.44 4.28
N ILE A 89 9.28 -1.28 3.04
CA ILE A 89 9.89 -2.34 2.23
C ILE A 89 11.37 -2.01 2.02
N GLY A 90 12.24 -2.85 2.57
CA GLY A 90 13.67 -2.83 2.29
C GLY A 90 14.01 -3.60 1.01
N THR A 91 15.18 -3.32 0.43
CA THR A 91 15.69 -4.07 -0.72
C THR A 91 16.56 -5.25 -0.31
N HIS A 92 16.68 -6.26 -1.18
CA HIS A 92 17.67 -7.32 -1.01
C HIS A 92 19.09 -6.73 -0.84
N PRO A 93 19.96 -7.27 0.04
CA PRO A 93 21.29 -6.68 0.34
C PRO A 93 22.24 -6.52 -0.86
N ARG A 94 22.01 -7.23 -1.96
CA ARG A 94 22.78 -7.08 -3.22
C ARG A 94 22.36 -5.85 -4.05
N VAL A 95 21.27 -5.18 -3.71
CA VAL A 95 20.80 -3.97 -4.37
C VAL A 95 21.46 -2.77 -3.70
N ALA A 96 22.66 -2.41 -4.16
CA ALA A 96 23.46 -1.33 -3.56
C ALA A 96 22.70 0.01 -3.48
N ALA A 97 21.89 0.32 -4.50
CA ALA A 97 21.08 1.54 -4.53
C ALA A 97 20.00 1.62 -3.43
N GLY A 98 19.64 0.49 -2.81
CA GLY A 98 18.66 0.41 -1.72
C GLY A 98 19.28 0.26 -0.33
N HIS A 99 20.61 0.29 -0.21
CA HIS A 99 21.28 0.28 1.09
C HIS A 99 20.83 1.47 1.95
N GLN A 100 20.50 1.20 3.21
CA GLN A 100 20.01 2.20 4.17
C GLN A 100 18.80 2.99 3.66
N ARG A 101 17.91 2.34 2.90
CA ARG A 101 16.71 2.96 2.34
C ARG A 101 15.51 2.03 2.44
N VAL A 102 14.33 2.64 2.53
CA VAL A 102 13.04 1.95 2.58
C VAL A 102 12.05 2.61 1.64
N ALA A 103 11.14 1.82 1.07
CA ALA A 103 10.01 2.31 0.31
C ALA A 103 8.71 2.11 1.09
N LEU A 104 7.76 3.03 0.92
CA LEU A 104 6.43 2.93 1.53
C LEU A 104 5.47 2.20 0.61
N THR A 105 4.71 1.25 1.17
CA THR A 105 3.60 0.62 0.47
C THR A 105 2.35 0.59 1.34
N ARG A 106 1.18 0.64 0.70
CA ARG A 106 -0.10 0.37 1.34
C ARG A 106 -1.00 -0.36 0.34
N GLY A 107 -1.38 -1.58 0.68
CA GLY A 107 -2.08 -2.45 -0.26
C GLY A 107 -1.25 -2.71 -1.51
N PRO A 108 -1.84 -2.59 -2.72
CA PRO A 108 -1.12 -2.80 -3.98
C PRO A 108 -0.24 -1.61 -4.38
N LEU A 109 -0.28 -0.48 -3.66
CA LEU A 109 0.35 0.76 -4.09
C LEU A 109 1.70 0.98 -3.42
N VAL A 110 2.67 1.39 -4.24
CA VAL A 110 3.93 2.00 -3.82
C VAL A 110 3.74 3.50 -3.73
N TYR A 111 4.32 4.12 -2.70
CA TYR A 111 4.24 5.55 -2.45
C TYR A 111 5.57 6.25 -2.72
N CYS A 112 5.49 7.55 -2.95
CA CYS A 112 6.63 8.45 -3.10
C CYS A 112 6.37 9.77 -2.39
N ILE A 113 7.43 10.52 -2.13
CA ILE A 113 7.38 11.89 -1.65
C ILE A 113 7.76 12.84 -2.78
N GLU A 114 7.07 13.98 -2.90
CA GLU A 114 7.31 14.99 -3.92
C GLU A 114 7.64 16.34 -3.30
N GLN A 115 8.43 17.18 -3.99
CA GLN A 115 8.76 18.52 -3.50
C GLN A 115 7.52 19.40 -3.36
N ALA A 116 6.49 19.18 -4.18
CA ALA A 116 5.21 19.88 -4.12
C ALA A 116 4.48 19.73 -2.77
N ASP A 117 4.81 18.72 -1.96
CA ASP A 117 4.24 18.50 -0.62
C ASP A 117 5.10 19.08 0.51
N HIS A 118 6.27 19.64 0.20
CA HIS A 118 7.30 19.97 1.19
C HIS A 118 7.94 21.34 0.87
N ALA A 119 7.24 22.44 1.12
CA ALA A 119 7.71 23.78 0.73
C ALA A 119 9.00 24.21 1.46
N ASP A 120 9.13 23.87 2.74
CA ASP A 120 10.21 24.37 3.61
C ASP A 120 11.41 23.41 3.74
N VAL A 121 11.36 22.24 3.10
CA VAL A 121 12.38 21.21 3.19
C VAL A 121 12.64 20.54 1.85
N ALA A 122 13.90 20.41 1.48
CA ALA A 122 14.25 19.68 0.27
C ALA A 122 13.94 18.19 0.46
N VAL A 123 13.26 17.57 -0.50
CA VAL A 123 13.03 16.12 -0.53
C VAL A 123 14.32 15.31 -0.41
N ALA A 124 15.45 15.89 -0.83
CA ALA A 124 16.76 15.27 -0.72
C ALA A 124 17.21 15.07 0.74
N ASP A 125 16.70 15.86 1.67
CA ASP A 125 17.12 15.94 3.07
C ASP A 125 16.19 15.17 4.02
N LEU A 126 14.99 14.82 3.58
CA LEU A 126 14.06 13.99 4.33
C LEU A 126 14.62 12.59 4.61
N ARG A 127 14.44 12.12 5.85
CA ARG A 127 14.92 10.85 6.39
C ARG A 127 13.86 10.23 7.30
N VAL A 128 13.89 8.91 7.41
CA VAL A 128 12.98 8.15 8.27
C VAL A 128 13.77 7.27 9.26
N ALA A 129 13.33 7.12 10.50
CA ALA A 129 13.87 6.20 11.49
C ALA A 129 13.56 4.73 11.15
N GLY A 130 12.45 4.48 10.45
CA GLY A 130 12.02 3.15 10.04
C GLY A 130 11.03 2.49 10.99
N ASP A 131 10.61 3.19 12.05
CA ASP A 131 9.61 2.79 13.03
C ASP A 131 8.45 3.80 13.15
N GLU A 132 8.36 4.76 12.22
CA GLU A 132 7.30 5.77 12.24
C GLU A 132 5.92 5.15 12.05
N ILE A 133 4.95 5.77 12.75
CA ILE A 133 3.54 5.50 12.52
C ILE A 133 3.07 6.39 11.36
N TRP A 134 2.73 5.74 10.24
CA TRP A 134 2.18 6.40 9.06
C TRP A 134 0.67 6.40 9.10
N ARG A 135 0.07 7.59 8.93
CA ARG A 135 -1.38 7.79 8.95
C ARG A 135 -1.92 7.87 7.52
N PRO A 136 -2.73 6.88 7.09
CA PRO A 136 -3.42 6.97 5.81
C PRO A 136 -4.61 7.93 5.90
N GLU A 137 -4.74 8.84 4.93
CA GLU A 137 -5.83 9.81 4.87
C GLU A 137 -6.31 9.98 3.43
N PHE A 138 -7.61 9.77 3.18
CA PHE A 138 -8.20 9.97 1.85
C PHE A 138 -8.39 11.45 1.56
N ALA A 139 -7.66 11.95 0.55
CA ALA A 139 -7.72 13.31 0.07
C ALA A 139 -8.50 13.36 -1.25
N ALA A 140 -9.80 13.64 -1.16
CA ALA A 140 -10.73 13.61 -2.29
C ALA A 140 -10.37 14.61 -3.40
N ASP A 141 -9.90 15.81 -3.01
CA ASP A 141 -9.60 16.90 -3.93
C ASP A 141 -8.16 16.89 -4.46
N LEU A 142 -7.34 15.93 -4.02
CA LEU A 142 -5.95 15.80 -4.43
C LEU A 142 -5.80 14.69 -5.46
N LEU A 143 -5.19 14.99 -6.61
CA LEU A 143 -4.79 13.99 -7.62
C LEU A 143 -5.92 13.05 -8.05
N GLY A 144 -7.15 13.56 -8.12
CA GLY A 144 -8.34 12.78 -8.50
C GLY A 144 -8.89 11.86 -7.41
N GLY A 145 -8.51 12.07 -6.14
CA GLY A 145 -8.94 11.28 -5.00
C GLY A 145 -7.94 10.17 -4.68
N VAL A 146 -7.03 10.43 -3.76
CA VAL A 146 -5.98 9.48 -3.36
C VAL A 146 -5.92 9.32 -1.85
N VAL A 147 -5.47 8.16 -1.38
CA VAL A 147 -4.98 8.05 0.00
C VAL A 147 -3.56 8.60 0.05
N THR A 148 -3.31 9.55 0.95
CA THR A 148 -1.97 10.05 1.31
C THR A 148 -1.48 9.32 2.57
N LEU A 149 -0.17 9.24 2.75
CA LEU A 149 0.44 8.73 3.99
C LEU A 149 1.22 9.86 4.66
N ARG A 150 0.85 10.18 5.91
CA ARG A 150 1.47 11.27 6.66
C ARG A 150 2.20 10.78 7.90
N THR A 151 3.33 11.39 8.20
CA THR A 151 4.06 11.17 9.46
C THR A 151 4.97 12.35 9.79
N THR A 152 5.44 12.40 11.04
CA THR A 152 6.54 13.28 11.45
C THR A 152 7.81 12.43 11.53
N ALA A 153 8.86 12.83 10.81
CA ALA A 153 10.14 12.16 10.79
C ALA A 153 11.28 13.19 10.86
N GLY A 154 12.42 12.93 10.20
CA GLY A 154 13.59 13.81 10.22
C GLY A 154 13.90 14.46 8.88
N ALA A 155 14.58 15.60 8.92
CA ALA A 155 15.26 16.20 7.79
C ALA A 155 16.69 16.57 8.19
N LEU A 156 17.66 16.43 7.29
CA LEU A 156 19.00 16.96 7.53
C LEU A 156 18.93 18.49 7.68
N LYS A 157 19.60 19.01 8.70
CA LYS A 157 19.77 20.45 8.90
C LYS A 157 20.98 20.91 8.07
N VAL A 158 20.70 21.47 6.90
CA VAL A 158 21.70 22.07 6.01
C VAL A 158 21.67 23.58 6.23
N THR A 159 22.81 24.18 6.57
CA THR A 159 22.90 25.62 6.89
C THR A 159 23.46 26.47 5.74
N GLY A 160 23.70 25.87 4.57
CA GLY A 160 24.07 26.59 3.33
C GLY A 160 25.53 27.06 3.27
N ASP A 161 26.16 27.28 4.43
CA ASP A 161 27.55 27.72 4.56
C ASP A 161 28.57 26.56 4.57
N GLU A 162 28.10 25.32 4.47
CA GLU A 162 28.93 24.11 4.55
C GLU A 162 29.60 23.77 3.20
N PRO A 163 30.88 23.36 3.17
CA PRO A 163 31.54 22.99 1.92
C PRO A 163 30.95 21.69 1.34
N LEU A 164 30.86 21.61 0.00
CA LEU A 164 30.37 20.42 -0.72
C LEU A 164 31.21 19.16 -0.44
N HIS A 165 32.49 19.34 -0.10
CA HIS A 165 33.42 18.26 0.23
C HIS A 165 34.07 18.53 1.59
N ARG A 166 34.12 17.50 2.45
CA ARG A 166 34.75 17.54 3.77
C ARG A 166 35.42 16.19 4.09
N PRO A 167 36.46 16.15 4.94
CA PRO A 167 37.03 14.89 5.42
C PRO A 167 35.97 14.00 6.07
N TYR A 168 36.06 12.70 5.84
CA TYR A 168 35.16 11.73 6.46
C TYR A 168 35.56 11.49 7.93
N VAL A 169 34.59 11.66 8.83
CA VAL A 169 34.74 11.40 10.27
C VAL A 169 33.83 10.22 10.66
N PRO A 170 34.38 9.03 10.94
CA PRO A 170 33.58 7.89 11.41
C PRO A 170 32.89 8.27 12.73
N ALA A 171 31.55 8.21 12.77
CA ALA A 171 30.65 8.60 13.88
C ALA A 171 30.13 10.05 13.89
N GLU A 172 30.51 10.91 12.95
CA GLU A 172 29.82 12.19 12.79
C GLU A 172 28.53 12.01 11.99
N GLN A 173 27.39 12.16 12.64
CA GLN A 173 26.09 12.21 11.97
C GLN A 173 25.72 13.67 11.69
N PRO A 174 25.24 13.99 10.48
CA PRO A 174 24.71 15.33 10.21
C PRO A 174 23.51 15.61 11.13
N PRO A 175 23.40 16.81 11.71
CA PRO A 175 22.27 17.16 12.56
C PRO A 175 20.96 17.02 11.78
N SER A 176 19.90 16.56 12.45
CA SER A 176 18.56 16.49 11.88
C SER A 176 17.57 17.31 12.70
N VAL A 177 16.50 17.75 12.05
CA VAL A 177 15.36 18.43 12.67
C VAL A 177 14.07 17.68 12.33
N PRO A 178 13.03 17.75 13.18
CA PRO A 178 11.73 17.19 12.84
C PRO A 178 11.16 17.80 11.56
N ALA A 179 10.53 16.97 10.73
CA ALA A 179 9.84 17.40 9.52
C ALA A 179 8.57 16.56 9.29
N GLU A 180 7.50 17.23 8.85
CA GLU A 180 6.29 16.55 8.36
C GLU A 180 6.56 15.99 6.97
N ILE A 181 6.20 14.72 6.77
CA ILE A 181 6.33 14.03 5.48
C ILE A 181 4.95 13.62 5.00
N THR A 182 4.62 14.03 3.77
CA THR A 182 3.45 13.53 3.04
C THR A 182 3.90 12.70 1.85
N ALA A 183 3.44 11.45 1.78
CA ALA A 183 3.63 10.56 0.65
C ALA A 183 2.34 10.40 -0.14
N VAL A 184 2.45 10.39 -1.47
CA VAL A 184 1.36 10.13 -2.42
C VAL A 184 1.65 8.86 -3.23
N PRO A 185 0.63 8.21 -3.81
CA PRO A 185 0.85 7.05 -4.67
C PRO A 185 1.80 7.39 -5.82
N TYR A 186 2.78 6.52 -6.07
CA TYR A 186 3.82 6.75 -7.08
C TYR A 186 3.25 7.02 -8.48
N TYR A 187 2.15 6.37 -8.85
CA TYR A 187 1.52 6.59 -10.17
C TYR A 187 1.01 8.03 -10.37
N ALA A 188 0.78 8.76 -9.28
CA ALA A 188 0.20 10.10 -9.30
C ALA A 188 1.26 11.22 -9.31
N TRP A 189 2.55 10.87 -9.18
CA TRP A 189 3.66 11.83 -9.27
C TRP A 189 3.64 12.62 -10.58
N ALA A 190 4.22 13.82 -10.55
CA ALA A 190 4.45 14.69 -11.73
C ALA A 190 3.16 15.22 -12.40
N ASN A 191 2.04 15.23 -11.66
CA ASN A 191 0.77 15.84 -12.09
C ASN A 191 0.53 17.23 -11.47
N ARG A 192 1.54 17.82 -10.82
CA ARG A 192 1.44 19.09 -10.08
C ARG A 192 2.51 20.08 -10.54
N GLU A 193 3.65 20.11 -9.86
CA GLU A 193 4.77 21.01 -10.16
C GLU A 193 6.04 20.22 -10.47
N ALA A 194 6.92 20.80 -11.29
CA ALA A 194 8.23 20.21 -11.54
C ALA A 194 9.09 20.28 -10.28
N GLY A 195 9.54 19.13 -9.78
CA GLY A 195 10.39 19.08 -8.60
C GLY A 195 10.93 17.68 -8.29
N PRO A 196 11.87 17.57 -7.34
CA PRO A 196 12.40 16.30 -6.88
C PRO A 196 11.30 15.34 -6.36
N MET A 197 11.54 14.04 -6.54
CA MET A 197 10.71 12.95 -6.01
C MET A 197 11.58 11.80 -5.53
N ARG A 198 11.14 11.08 -4.49
CA ARG A 198 11.77 9.83 -4.04
C ARG A 198 10.75 8.76 -3.69
N VAL A 199 11.02 7.53 -4.13
CA VAL A 199 10.35 6.29 -3.66
C VAL A 199 11.10 5.70 -2.47
N PHE A 200 12.42 5.58 -2.58
CA PHE A 200 13.28 5.02 -1.54
C PHE A 200 13.83 6.12 -0.62
N LEU A 201 13.23 6.24 0.55
CA LEU A 201 13.59 7.17 1.61
C LEU A 201 14.83 6.67 2.34
N PRO A 202 15.88 7.50 2.50
CA PRO A 202 17.01 7.11 3.31
C PRO A 202 16.63 7.03 4.79
N LEU A 203 17.15 6.02 5.46
CA LEU A 203 17.02 5.88 6.90
C LEU A 203 17.86 6.95 7.62
N LEU A 204 17.46 7.33 8.84
CA LEU A 204 18.32 8.06 9.75
C LEU A 204 19.57 7.20 10.06
N PRO A 205 20.76 7.81 10.08
CA PRO A 205 22.02 7.10 10.31
C PRO A 205 22.18 6.56 11.73
#